data_AF-A0A143WRE7-F1
#
_entry.id   AF-A0A143WRE7-F1
#
_cell.length_a   1.000
_cell.length_b   1.000
_cell.length_c   1.000
_cell.angle_alpha   90.00
_cell.angle_beta   90.00
_cell.angle_gamma   90.00
#
_symmetry.space_group_name_H-M   'P 1'
#
loop_
_entity.id
_entity.type
_entity.pdbx_description
1 polymer ?
#
loop_
_entity_poly.entity_id
_entity_poly.type
_entity_poly.pdbx_seq_one_letter_code
_entity_poly.pdbx_strand_id
1 'polypeptide(L)'
;MNKTKKYYFYLNIDKDEQAAAIKLLDHLGQGKKSAAIKSVLLSGFSLKQIDERLPLLVASLIAKPTSLSTLAKVIGVLSPDYNISQITNEKAKEIVAWQKRVRDQLLPNNGWSAWISITESEYASLITKNDTDIQVRALIGAINGDLINESAHKKAVLAEKTSIASSHTNTVISKANKLFNT
;
A
#
# COMPACT_ATOMS: atom_id res chain seq x y z
N MET A 1 11.42 19.97 -47.89
CA MET A 1 10.02 19.49 -48.02
C MET A 1 9.53 18.98 -46.69
N ASN A 2 8.59 19.68 -46.05
CA ASN A 2 7.99 19.19 -44.81
C ASN A 2 6.94 18.12 -45.17
N LYS A 3 7.29 16.83 -45.05
CA LYS A 3 6.39 15.71 -45.40
C LYS A 3 5.44 15.43 -44.24
N THR A 4 4.41 16.26 -44.07
CA THR A 4 3.33 15.98 -43.13
C THR A 4 2.36 14.95 -43.72
N LYS A 5 2.06 13.90 -42.96
CA LYS A 5 1.12 12.85 -43.35
C LYS A 5 -0.17 12.99 -42.52
N LYS A 6 -1.31 12.98 -43.19
CA LYS A 6 -2.63 13.07 -42.54
C LYS A 6 -3.13 11.65 -42.23
N TYR A 7 -3.66 11.48 -41.01
CA TYR A 7 -4.27 10.24 -40.55
C TYR A 7 -5.68 10.54 -40.05
N TYR A 8 -6.61 9.63 -40.32
CA TYR A 8 -8.00 9.71 -39.90
C TYR A 8 -8.31 8.50 -39.03
N PHE A 9 -8.97 8.75 -37.90
CA PHE A 9 -9.39 7.72 -36.95
C PHE A 9 -10.86 7.94 -36.63
N TYR A 10 -11.56 6.84 -36.38
CA TYR A 10 -12.96 6.85 -35.98
C TYR A 10 -13.05 6.33 -34.56
N LEU A 11 -13.83 7.04 -33.73
CA LEU A 11 -14.17 6.62 -32.37
C LEU A 11 -15.65 6.25 -32.36
N ASN A 12 -15.96 5.09 -31.79
CA ASN A 12 -17.30 4.58 -31.58
C ASN A 12 -17.82 5.06 -30.22
N ILE A 13 -18.93 5.78 -30.23
CA ILE A 13 -19.57 6.35 -29.03
C ILE A 13 -20.23 5.28 -28.17
N ASP A 14 -20.58 4.13 -28.75
CA ASP A 14 -21.21 3.02 -28.04
C ASP A 14 -20.23 2.25 -27.13
N LYS A 15 -18.92 2.47 -27.31
CA LYS A 15 -17.89 1.85 -26.46
C LYS A 15 -17.46 2.80 -25.36
N ASP A 16 -17.59 2.35 -24.11
CA ASP A 16 -17.30 3.16 -22.92
C ASP A 16 -15.89 3.78 -22.94
N GLU A 17 -14.87 3.03 -23.38
CA GLU A 17 -13.49 3.56 -23.43
C GLU A 17 -13.35 4.73 -24.41
N GLN A 18 -14.03 4.62 -25.55
CA GLN A 18 -13.94 5.59 -26.64
C GLN A 18 -14.84 6.79 -26.38
N ALA A 19 -16.01 6.59 -25.78
CA ALA A 19 -16.86 7.66 -25.26
C ALA A 19 -16.13 8.50 -24.20
N ALA A 20 -15.41 7.86 -23.28
CA ALA A 20 -14.59 8.54 -22.28
C ALA A 20 -13.44 9.35 -22.93
N ALA A 21 -12.79 8.79 -23.95
CA ALA A 21 -11.76 9.51 -24.72
C ALA A 21 -12.33 10.74 -25.45
N ILE A 22 -13.52 10.64 -26.04
CA ILE A 22 -14.23 11.78 -26.67
C ILE A 22 -14.48 12.88 -25.65
N LYS A 23 -15.03 12.55 -24.47
CA LYS A 23 -15.25 13.51 -23.38
C LYS A 23 -13.96 14.23 -22.98
N LEU A 24 -12.86 13.50 -22.83
CA LEU A 24 -11.55 14.08 -22.52
C LEU A 24 -11.08 15.05 -23.63
N LEU A 25 -11.26 14.67 -24.89
CA LEU A 25 -10.92 15.52 -26.04
C LEU A 25 -11.80 16.76 -26.12
N ASP A 26 -13.08 16.68 -25.74
CA ASP A 26 -13.98 17.83 -25.74
C ASP A 26 -13.70 18.85 -24.66
N HIS A 27 -13.16 18.42 -23.51
CA HIS A 27 -12.66 19.32 -22.47
C HIS A 27 -11.38 20.07 -22.87
N LEU A 28 -10.65 19.60 -23.89
CA LEU A 28 -9.47 20.30 -24.39
C LEU A 28 -9.89 21.45 -25.32
N GLY A 29 -9.39 22.66 -25.08
CA GLY A 29 -9.61 23.79 -26.00
C GLY A 29 -9.12 23.49 -27.42
N GLN A 30 -9.80 24.00 -28.45
CA GLN A 30 -9.61 23.61 -29.86
C GLN A 30 -8.14 23.63 -30.34
N GLY A 31 -7.34 24.61 -29.89
CA GLY A 31 -5.91 24.70 -30.25
C GLY A 31 -5.01 23.62 -29.63
N LYS A 32 -5.42 23.04 -28.49
CA LYS A 32 -4.65 22.00 -27.78
C LYS A 32 -5.01 20.58 -28.22
N LYS A 33 -6.19 20.39 -28.83
CA LYS A 33 -6.67 19.07 -29.28
C LYS A 33 -5.70 18.39 -30.24
N SER A 34 -5.21 19.11 -31.26
CA SER A 34 -4.31 18.55 -32.28
C SER A 34 -2.96 18.10 -31.69
N ALA A 35 -2.38 18.91 -30.81
CA ALA A 35 -1.14 18.58 -30.12
C ALA A 35 -1.31 17.38 -29.17
N ALA A 36 -2.41 17.34 -28.43
CA ALA A 36 -2.75 16.23 -27.55
C ALA A 36 -2.93 14.92 -28.32
N ILE A 37 -3.71 14.93 -29.41
CA ILE A 37 -3.92 13.76 -30.27
C ILE A 37 -2.58 13.25 -30.81
N LYS A 38 -1.69 14.14 -31.26
CA LYS A 38 -0.35 13.75 -31.73
C LYS A 38 0.47 13.06 -30.64
N SER A 39 0.47 13.60 -29.42
CA SER A 39 1.20 13.02 -28.29
C SER A 39 0.65 11.65 -27.90
N VAL A 40 -0.68 11.53 -27.81
CA VAL A 40 -1.37 10.26 -27.48
C VAL A 40 -1.14 9.20 -28.56
N LEU A 41 -1.13 9.61 -29.84
CA LEU A 41 -0.83 8.69 -30.93
C LEU A 41 0.61 8.17 -30.83
N LEU A 42 1.58 9.05 -30.60
CA LEU A 42 2.99 8.68 -30.44
C LEU A 42 3.19 7.77 -29.23
N SER A 43 2.58 8.08 -28.08
CA SER A 43 2.67 7.21 -26.91
C SER A 43 2.02 5.84 -27.14
N GLY A 44 0.89 5.78 -27.85
CA GLY A 44 0.27 4.53 -28.26
C GLY A 44 1.19 3.65 -29.12
N PHE A 45 1.92 4.26 -30.07
CA PHE A 45 2.91 3.53 -30.86
C PHE A 45 4.12 3.08 -30.04
N SER A 46 4.63 3.92 -29.14
CA SER A 46 5.71 3.54 -28.23
C SER A 46 5.30 2.37 -27.33
N LEU A 47 4.07 2.39 -26.81
CA LEU A 47 3.52 1.27 -26.03
C LEU A 47 3.46 -0.02 -26.86
N LYS A 48 3.05 0.08 -28.14
CA LYS A 48 3.02 -1.06 -29.06
C LYS A 48 4.42 -1.65 -29.32
N GLN A 49 5.46 -0.83 -29.33
CA GLN A 49 6.84 -1.29 -29.51
C GLN A 49 7.36 -2.06 -28.29
N ILE A 50 6.89 -1.71 -27.08
CA ILE A 50 7.22 -2.43 -25.86
C ILE A 50 6.52 -3.80 -25.86
N ASP A 51 5.20 -3.79 -26.09
CA ASP A 51 4.40 -5.01 -26.21
C ASP A 51 3.12 -4.71 -27.02
N GLU A 52 2.76 -5.62 -27.94
CA GLU A 52 1.62 -5.44 -28.84
C GLU A 52 0.26 -5.30 -28.13
N ARG A 53 0.12 -5.87 -26.94
CA ARG A 53 -1.12 -5.92 -26.15
C ARG A 53 -1.31 -4.67 -25.28
N LEU A 54 -0.23 -3.95 -24.97
CA LEU A 54 -0.26 -2.80 -24.07
C LEU A 54 -1.22 -1.68 -24.51
N PRO A 55 -1.25 -1.22 -25.78
CA PRO A 55 -2.14 -0.14 -26.19
C PRO A 55 -3.61 -0.44 -25.92
N LEU A 56 -4.03 -1.69 -26.17
CA LEU A 56 -5.41 -2.12 -25.97
C LEU A 56 -5.76 -2.20 -24.48
N LEU A 57 -4.85 -2.74 -23.67
CA LEU A 57 -5.04 -2.85 -22.23
C LEU A 57 -5.10 -1.47 -21.58
N VAL A 58 -4.21 -0.54 -21.94
CA VAL A 58 -4.25 0.84 -21.46
C VAL A 58 -5.53 1.55 -21.90
N ALA A 59 -6.03 1.29 -23.12
CA ALA A 59 -7.31 1.82 -23.56
C ALA A 59 -8.49 1.30 -22.69
N SER A 60 -8.49 0.02 -22.32
CA SER A 60 -9.52 -0.57 -21.45
C SER A 60 -9.57 0.04 -20.04
N LEU A 61 -8.46 0.64 -19.60
CA LEU A 61 -8.35 1.30 -18.30
C LEU A 61 -9.06 2.66 -18.29
N ILE A 62 -9.18 3.35 -19.44
CA ILE A 62 -9.80 4.68 -19.53
C ILE A 62 -11.26 4.69 -19.08
N ALA A 63 -12.00 3.60 -19.32
CA ALA A 63 -13.40 3.49 -18.92
C ALA A 63 -13.61 3.29 -17.40
N LYS A 64 -12.55 3.00 -16.64
CA LYS A 64 -12.62 2.64 -15.22
C LYS A 64 -11.87 3.67 -14.37
N PRO A 65 -12.23 3.85 -13.08
CA PRO A 65 -11.43 4.64 -12.16
C PRO A 65 -10.09 3.93 -11.91
N THR A 66 -9.07 4.34 -12.66
CA THR A 66 -7.77 3.65 -12.63
C THR A 66 -6.71 4.45 -11.91
N SER A 67 -6.11 3.84 -10.89
CA SER A 67 -4.91 4.34 -10.24
C SER A 67 -3.67 3.93 -11.03
N LEU A 68 -2.58 4.69 -10.86
CA LEU A 68 -1.26 4.35 -11.40
C LEU A 68 -0.79 2.95 -10.97
N SER A 69 -1.20 2.51 -9.77
CA SER A 69 -0.92 1.16 -9.27
C SER A 69 -1.58 0.05 -10.09
N THR A 70 -2.79 0.27 -10.62
CA THR A 70 -3.46 -0.70 -11.49
C THR A 70 -2.75 -0.83 -12.83
N LEU A 71 -2.30 0.29 -13.41
CA LEU A 71 -1.50 0.28 -14.64
C LEU A 71 -0.17 -0.48 -14.42
N ALA A 72 0.52 -0.20 -13.31
CA ALA A 72 1.77 -0.88 -12.98
C ALA A 72 1.57 -2.40 -12.85
N LYS A 73 0.50 -2.85 -12.19
CA LYS A 73 0.16 -4.27 -12.08
C LYS A 73 -0.10 -4.92 -13.45
N VAL A 74 -0.82 -4.25 -14.34
CA VAL A 74 -1.08 -4.76 -15.71
C VAL A 74 0.21 -4.92 -16.49
N ILE A 75 1.12 -3.93 -16.40
CA ILE A 75 2.44 -4.01 -17.05
C ILE A 75 3.24 -5.19 -16.49
N GLY A 76 3.15 -5.47 -15.18
CA GLY A 76 3.90 -6.57 -14.56
C GLY A 76 3.43 -7.95 -14.90
N VAL A 77 2.14 -8.10 -15.16
CA VAL A 77 1.59 -9.36 -15.68
C VAL A 77 2.10 -9.63 -17.10
N LEU A 78 2.31 -8.59 -17.92
CA LEU A 78 2.77 -8.73 -19.30
C LEU A 78 4.29 -8.88 -19.43
N SER A 79 5.05 -8.29 -18.50
CA SER A 79 6.50 -8.31 -18.52
C SER A 79 7.01 -8.87 -17.19
N PRO A 80 7.05 -10.22 -17.03
CA PRO A 80 7.53 -10.84 -15.79
C PRO A 80 8.99 -10.49 -15.47
N ASP A 81 9.78 -10.10 -16.50
CA ASP A 81 11.16 -9.63 -16.34
C ASP A 81 11.26 -8.16 -15.89
N TYR A 82 10.16 -7.40 -15.94
CA TYR A 82 10.13 -5.99 -15.56
C TYR A 82 9.81 -5.84 -14.08
N ASN A 83 10.83 -5.53 -13.28
CA ASN A 83 10.71 -5.46 -11.83
C ASN A 83 9.92 -4.20 -11.38
N ILE A 84 8.60 -4.34 -11.24
CA ILE A 84 7.66 -3.27 -10.83
C ILE A 84 7.68 -2.99 -9.33
N SER A 85 8.47 -3.73 -8.55
CA SER A 85 8.62 -3.50 -7.11
C SER A 85 9.04 -2.07 -6.75
N GLN A 86 9.61 -1.31 -7.71
CA GLN A 86 9.98 0.09 -7.53
C GLN A 86 8.82 1.09 -7.76
N ILE A 87 7.76 0.72 -8.48
CA ILE A 87 6.65 1.63 -8.86
C ILE A 87 5.51 1.57 -7.84
N THR A 88 5.31 0.41 -7.22
CA THR A 88 4.45 0.31 -6.05
C THR A 88 5.18 0.94 -4.86
N ASN A 89 4.93 2.23 -4.61
CA ASN A 89 5.27 2.95 -3.37
C ASN A 89 4.60 2.35 -2.11
N GLU A 90 4.31 1.06 -2.09
CA GLU A 90 4.12 0.32 -0.85
C GLU A 90 5.54 0.02 -0.39
N LYS A 91 6.03 0.82 0.58
CA LYS A 91 7.31 0.58 1.26
C LYS A 91 7.45 -0.92 1.48
N ALA A 92 8.31 -1.57 0.71
CA ALA A 92 8.41 -3.02 0.76
C ALA A 92 8.83 -3.38 2.18
N LYS A 93 7.97 -4.14 2.85
CA LYS A 93 8.14 -4.53 4.24
C LYS A 93 8.71 -5.94 4.27
N GLU A 94 9.76 -6.16 5.04
CA GLU A 94 10.34 -7.49 5.28
C GLU A 94 10.28 -7.86 6.76
N ILE A 95 10.33 -9.15 7.05
CA ILE A 95 10.47 -9.65 8.40
C ILE A 95 11.94 -9.50 8.79
N VAL A 96 12.21 -8.70 9.81
CA VAL A 96 13.58 -8.35 10.24
C VAL A 96 14.04 -9.16 11.45
N ALA A 97 13.10 -9.69 12.25
CA ALA A 97 13.43 -10.50 13.42
C ALA A 97 12.24 -11.32 13.89
N TRP A 98 12.52 -12.37 14.65
CA TRP A 98 11.54 -13.23 15.29
C TRP A 98 11.75 -13.19 16.80
N GLN A 99 10.66 -13.15 17.56
CA GLN A 99 10.72 -13.08 19.01
C GLN A 99 9.72 -14.02 19.67
N LYS A 100 10.08 -14.54 20.84
CA LYS A 100 9.18 -15.28 21.74
C LYS A 100 9.14 -14.66 23.13
N ARG A 101 8.08 -14.99 23.86
CA ARG A 101 7.98 -14.83 25.31
C ARG A 101 7.16 -15.97 25.89
N VAL A 102 7.38 -16.26 27.17
CA VAL A 102 6.76 -17.38 27.89
C VAL A 102 6.11 -16.86 29.17
N ARG A 103 5.08 -17.55 29.67
CA ARG A 103 4.53 -17.27 31.00
C ARG A 103 5.58 -17.59 32.08
N ASP A 104 5.91 -16.61 32.90
CA ASP A 104 6.83 -16.76 34.02
C ASP A 104 6.05 -16.92 35.32
N GLN A 105 6.20 -18.07 35.96
CA GLN A 105 5.55 -18.43 37.22
C GLN A 105 6.16 -17.72 38.43
N LEU A 106 7.35 -17.14 38.27
CA LEU A 106 8.05 -16.38 39.31
C LEU A 106 7.61 -14.92 39.35
N LEU A 107 6.87 -14.44 38.33
CA LEU A 107 6.28 -13.12 38.29
C LEU A 107 4.89 -13.12 38.95
N PRO A 108 4.52 -12.06 39.69
CA PRO A 108 3.17 -11.93 40.22
C PRO A 108 2.14 -12.02 39.08
N ASN A 109 1.10 -12.84 39.28
CA ASN A 109 0.02 -13.13 38.33
C ASN A 109 0.39 -13.93 37.07
N ASN A 110 1.42 -14.79 37.09
CA ASN A 110 1.87 -15.53 35.91
C ASN A 110 2.12 -14.58 34.73
N GLY A 111 2.91 -13.54 34.97
CA GLY A 111 3.21 -12.50 33.99
C GLY A 111 3.90 -13.06 32.75
N TRP A 112 3.82 -12.32 31.63
CA TRP A 112 4.62 -12.64 30.46
C TRP A 112 6.08 -12.24 30.67
N SER A 113 7.01 -13.11 30.28
CA SER A 113 8.43 -12.77 30.24
C SER A 113 8.71 -11.66 29.23
N ALA A 114 9.91 -11.06 29.31
CA ALA A 114 10.42 -10.18 28.27
C ALA A 114 10.47 -10.90 26.92
N TRP A 115 10.41 -10.13 25.84
CA TRP A 115 10.61 -10.64 24.48
C TRP A 115 12.07 -11.00 24.26
N ILE A 116 12.32 -12.20 23.76
CA ILE A 116 13.65 -12.72 23.47
C ILE A 116 13.70 -13.06 21.98
N SER A 117 14.82 -12.73 21.34
CA SER A 117 15.07 -13.03 19.93
C SER A 117 15.18 -14.54 19.71
N ILE A 118 14.60 -15.03 18.61
CA ILE A 118 14.64 -16.42 18.19
C ILE A 118 14.95 -16.54 16.69
N THR A 119 15.22 -17.77 16.25
CA THR A 119 15.41 -18.08 14.83
C THR A 119 14.07 -18.23 14.10
N GLU A 120 14.08 -18.07 12.78
CA GLU A 120 12.92 -18.31 11.92
C GLU A 120 12.40 -19.74 12.03
N SER A 121 13.30 -20.74 12.03
CA SER A 121 12.95 -22.15 12.17
C SER A 121 12.24 -22.46 13.50
N GLU A 122 12.66 -21.80 14.57
CA GLU A 122 12.03 -21.93 15.88
C GLU A 122 10.65 -21.26 15.88
N TYR A 123 10.53 -20.07 15.30
CA TYR A 123 9.26 -19.37 15.14
C TYR A 123 8.23 -20.22 14.38
N ALA A 124 8.62 -20.79 13.25
CA ALA A 124 7.77 -21.66 12.43
C ALA A 124 7.33 -22.91 13.22
N SER A 125 8.22 -23.48 14.03
CA SER A 125 7.90 -24.64 14.85
C SER A 125 6.91 -24.31 15.98
N LEU A 126 7.01 -23.10 16.56
CA LEU A 126 6.18 -22.67 17.69
C LEU A 126 4.79 -22.22 17.25
N ILE A 127 4.65 -21.56 16.09
CA ILE A 127 3.34 -21.13 15.59
C ILE A 127 2.45 -22.33 15.24
N THR A 128 3.04 -23.45 14.80
CA THR A 128 2.30 -24.70 14.51
C THR A 128 1.86 -25.43 15.78
N LYS A 129 2.61 -25.29 16.89
CA LYS A 129 2.34 -26.01 18.15
C LYS A 129 1.20 -25.41 19.00
N ASN A 130 0.77 -24.18 18.70
CA ASN A 130 -0.36 -23.48 19.34
C ASN A 130 -0.42 -23.64 20.88
N ASP A 131 0.71 -23.33 21.54
CA ASP A 131 0.83 -23.36 22.99
C ASP A 131 0.27 -22.07 23.61
N THR A 132 -0.57 -22.18 24.64
CA THR A 132 -1.17 -21.02 25.33
C THR A 132 -0.20 -20.29 26.25
N ASP A 133 0.88 -20.95 26.65
CA ASP A 133 1.90 -20.41 27.55
C ASP A 133 3.06 -19.75 26.80
N ILE A 134 3.06 -19.83 25.47
CA ILE A 134 4.10 -19.28 24.60
C ILE A 134 3.48 -18.31 23.59
N GLN A 135 4.04 -17.11 23.49
CA GLN A 135 3.68 -16.16 22.43
C GLN A 135 4.87 -15.90 21.53
N VAL A 136 4.60 -15.90 20.23
CA VAL A 136 5.57 -15.61 19.18
C VAL A 136 5.12 -14.44 18.32
N ARG A 137 6.08 -13.65 17.83
CA ARG A 137 5.82 -12.58 16.87
C ARG A 137 6.96 -12.41 15.87
N ALA A 138 6.61 -11.92 14.69
CA ALA A 138 7.55 -11.42 13.70
C ALA A 138 7.60 -9.88 13.77
N LEU A 139 8.81 -9.31 13.73
CA LEU A 139 9.03 -7.88 13.61
C LEU A 139 9.17 -7.53 12.13
N ILE A 140 8.50 -6.48 11.69
CA ILE A 140 8.44 -6.08 10.29
C ILE A 140 9.15 -4.73 10.14
N GLY A 141 10.15 -4.68 9.26
CA GLY A 141 10.93 -3.48 8.92
C GLY A 141 10.78 -3.12 7.44
N ALA A 142 11.28 -1.94 7.06
CA ALA A 142 11.36 -1.54 5.65
C ALA A 142 12.67 -2.07 5.04
N ILE A 143 12.60 -2.63 3.82
CA ILE A 143 13.73 -3.26 3.12
C ILE A 143 14.89 -2.29 2.85
N ASN A 144 14.57 -1.02 2.63
CA ASN A 144 15.55 0.04 2.51
C ASN A 144 15.53 0.81 3.83
N GLY A 145 16.50 0.51 4.69
CA GLY A 145 16.59 0.97 6.08
C GLY A 145 16.20 2.43 6.28
N ASP A 146 15.72 2.73 7.50
CA ASP A 146 15.19 4.03 7.90
C ASP A 146 15.98 5.19 7.27
N LEU A 147 15.43 5.77 6.19
CA LEU A 147 15.64 7.17 5.92
C LEU A 147 15.04 7.87 7.13
N ILE A 148 15.90 8.21 8.08
CA ILE A 148 15.59 8.88 9.33
C ILE A 148 14.83 10.16 8.97
N ASN A 149 13.51 10.06 8.93
CA ASN A 149 12.62 11.20 9.01
C ASN A 149 12.03 11.12 10.41
N GLU A 150 12.69 11.83 11.33
CA GLU A 150 12.13 12.21 12.62
C GLU A 150 10.77 12.87 12.39
N SER A 151 9.71 12.06 12.38
CA SER A 151 8.35 12.52 12.49
C SER A 151 7.58 11.44 13.24
N ALA A 152 7.66 11.57 14.55
CA ALA A 152 6.96 10.77 15.52
C ALA A 152 5.44 10.84 15.29
N HIS A 153 4.91 9.86 14.56
CA HIS A 153 3.51 9.47 14.69
C HIS A 153 3.46 8.00 15.08
N LYS A 154 3.49 7.77 16.40
CA LYS A 154 3.14 6.50 17.02
C LYS A 154 1.74 6.10 16.53
N LYS A 155 1.67 5.10 15.65
CA LYS A 155 0.43 4.37 15.41
C LYS A 155 0.55 3.03 16.11
N ALA A 156 0.04 2.99 17.33
CA ALA A 156 -0.19 1.76 18.06
C ALA A 156 -1.21 0.93 17.25
N VAL A 157 -0.82 -0.25 16.80
CA VAL A 157 -1.74 -1.28 16.33
C VAL A 157 -1.87 -2.29 17.47
N LEU A 158 -2.74 -1.96 18.41
CA LEU A 158 -3.33 -2.93 19.34
C LEU A 158 -4.70 -3.26 18.77
N ALA A 159 -4.82 -4.43 18.16
CA ALA A 159 -6.11 -5.02 17.87
C ALA A 159 -6.66 -5.59 19.19
N GLU A 160 -7.38 -4.76 19.95
CA GLU A 160 -8.25 -5.25 21.01
C GLU A 160 -9.68 -5.34 20.48
N LYS A 161 -10.19 -6.57 20.52
CA LYS A 161 -11.57 -6.95 20.23
C LYS A 161 -12.48 -6.32 21.29
N THR A 162 -13.30 -5.37 20.88
CA THR A 162 -14.35 -4.76 21.68
C THR A 162 -15.32 -5.82 22.22
N SER A 163 -15.42 -5.94 23.54
CA SER A 163 -16.60 -6.49 24.22
C SER A 163 -17.30 -5.39 25.00
N ILE A 164 -18.60 -5.26 24.78
CA ILE A 164 -19.50 -4.23 25.32
C ILE A 164 -19.95 -4.61 26.75
N ALA A 165 -19.91 -3.63 27.67
CA ALA A 165 -20.75 -3.41 28.87
C ALA A 165 -19.91 -2.69 29.94
N SER A 166 -20.33 -1.72 30.76
CA SER A 166 -21.55 -0.93 30.93
C SER A 166 -21.18 0.23 31.86
N SER A 167 -21.89 1.34 31.72
CA SER A 167 -21.87 2.59 32.49
C SER A 167 -21.61 2.47 34.00
N HIS A 168 -20.88 3.45 34.57
CA HIS A 168 -21.45 4.42 35.52
C HIS A 168 -20.45 5.55 35.85
N THR A 169 -20.97 6.77 35.81
CA THR A 169 -20.37 8.02 36.24
C THR A 169 -20.05 8.02 37.73
N ASN A 170 -18.95 8.64 38.15
CA ASN A 170 -18.93 9.53 39.31
C ASN A 170 -17.70 10.45 39.29
N THR A 171 -18.00 11.75 39.30
CA THR A 171 -17.09 12.86 39.58
C THR A 171 -16.73 12.89 41.07
N VAL A 172 -15.44 13.02 41.41
CA VAL A 172 -15.02 13.56 42.70
C VAL A 172 -13.97 14.64 42.48
N ILE A 173 -14.30 15.84 42.91
CA ILE A 173 -13.49 17.06 42.83
C ILE A 173 -12.78 17.28 44.17
N SER A 174 -11.49 17.62 44.06
CA SER A 174 -10.72 18.56 44.89
C SER A 174 -10.09 18.16 46.24
N LYS A 175 -8.86 18.70 46.37
CA LYS A 175 -8.13 19.15 47.57
C LYS A 175 -7.41 18.08 48.40
N ALA A 176 -6.08 18.05 48.26
CA ALA A 176 -5.17 17.94 49.41
C ALA A 176 -3.82 18.63 49.08
N ASN A 177 -3.38 19.49 50.00
CA ASN A 177 -2.18 20.34 49.93
C ASN A 177 -0.88 19.55 50.11
N LYS A 178 0.22 20.11 49.58
CA LYS A 178 1.61 19.76 49.92
C LYS A 178 1.88 19.91 51.42
N LEU A 179 2.29 18.83 52.07
CA LEU A 179 3.06 18.72 53.31
C LEU A 179 3.83 17.41 53.09
N PHE A 180 5.15 17.38 52.83
CA PHE A 180 6.22 17.58 53.79
C PHE A 180 7.54 17.93 53.06
N ASN A 181 8.36 18.78 53.70
CA ASN A 181 9.78 18.96 53.44
C ASN A 181 10.53 18.50 54.68
N THR A 182 11.56 17.67 54.52
CA THR A 182 12.84 17.76 55.23
C THR A 182 13.92 17.29 54.30
#